data_AF-A0AAV9GGM3-F1
#
_entry.id   AF-A0AAV9GGM3-F1
#
_cell.length_a   1.000
_cell.length_b   1.000
_cell.length_c   1.000
_cell.angle_alpha   90.00
_cell.angle_beta   90.00
_cell.angle_gamma   90.00
#
_symmetry.space_group_name_H-M   'P 1'
#
loop_
_entity.id
_entity.type
_entity.pdbx_description
1 polymer ?
#
loop_
_entity_poly.entity_id
_entity_poly.type
_entity_poly.pdbx_seq_one_letter_code
_entity_poly.pdbx_strand_id
1 'polypeptide(L)'
;MSSTLKIERDTVTTAIQEGVKNAVDIQPRGVIASTAAAVTEAATGNLPGTKGHHPVAAVVGTALTGGRENAGTKGYLAAYINQLEKHPLRTKALTAGTLAGAQELIASWLAKDRNKHGNYFTSRVPKMAAYGAFVSAPLGHFLIWALQKTFKNRTSLRAKILQILVSNLIIAPIQNSVYLVAMALIAGARTFHQVRATVRVGFWKVMRVSWITSPVCLAFAQKFLPENTWVPFFNLVSFIIGTYINTVTKKKRLAALRKKHFGDGGRPSGPSTIGRPEDYPPLGPNPPY
;
A
#
# COMPACT_ATOMS: atom_id res chain seq x y z
N MET A 1 6.88 -32.29 26.94
CA MET A 1 6.80 -31.19 25.96
C MET A 1 7.24 -29.82 26.51
N SER A 2 7.17 -29.54 27.82
CA SER A 2 7.59 -28.23 28.39
C SER A 2 9.11 -28.12 28.63
N SER A 3 9.80 -29.23 28.91
CA SER A 3 11.25 -29.27 29.16
C SER A 3 12.09 -29.06 27.90
N THR A 4 11.68 -29.63 26.77
CA THR A 4 12.39 -29.54 25.48
C THR A 4 12.42 -28.12 24.93
N LEU A 5 11.30 -27.37 25.03
CA LEU A 5 11.21 -25.96 24.61
C LEU A 5 12.04 -25.01 25.48
N LYS A 6 12.28 -25.37 26.74
CA LYS A 6 13.12 -24.60 27.64
C LYS A 6 14.59 -24.81 27.31
N ILE A 7 15.00 -26.06 27.08
CA ILE A 7 16.34 -26.42 26.61
C ILE A 7 16.65 -25.74 25.27
N GLU A 8 15.70 -25.70 24.34
CA GLU A 8 15.89 -25.07 23.03
C GLU A 8 16.01 -23.53 23.13
N ARG A 9 15.22 -22.88 24.01
CA ARG A 9 15.36 -21.43 24.29
C ARG A 9 16.66 -21.09 24.99
N ASP A 10 17.07 -21.91 25.95
CA ASP A 10 18.31 -21.68 26.71
C ASP A 10 19.51 -21.91 25.79
N THR A 11 19.48 -22.94 24.93
CA THR A 11 20.51 -23.21 23.90
C THR A 11 20.61 -22.09 22.88
N VAL A 12 19.48 -21.54 22.43
CA VAL A 12 19.46 -20.38 21.51
C VAL A 12 19.97 -19.12 22.21
N THR A 13 19.63 -18.92 23.49
CA THR A 13 20.10 -17.75 24.26
C THR A 13 21.61 -17.84 24.50
N THR A 14 22.13 -19.02 24.82
CA THR A 14 23.57 -19.28 24.97
C THR A 14 24.30 -19.17 23.63
N ALA A 15 23.75 -19.69 22.52
CA ALA A 15 24.33 -19.55 21.19
C ALA A 15 24.35 -18.08 20.70
N ILE A 16 23.34 -17.28 21.07
CA ILE A 16 23.32 -15.84 20.83
C ILE A 16 24.37 -15.14 21.70
N GLN A 17 24.50 -15.51 22.97
CA GLN A 17 25.51 -14.93 23.87
C GLN A 17 26.94 -15.28 23.45
N GLU A 18 27.19 -16.51 23.00
CA GLU A 18 28.48 -16.94 22.44
C GLU A 18 28.75 -16.29 21.08
N GLY A 19 27.75 -16.19 20.21
CA GLY A 19 27.84 -15.46 18.94
C GLY A 19 28.13 -13.97 19.14
N VAL A 20 27.59 -13.37 20.20
CA VAL A 20 27.85 -11.98 20.60
C VAL A 20 29.25 -11.82 21.20
N LYS A 21 29.71 -12.74 22.06
CA LYS A 21 31.09 -12.74 22.58
C LYS A 21 32.12 -12.89 21.45
N ASN A 22 31.90 -13.82 20.52
CA ASN A 22 32.77 -14.04 19.38
C ASN A 22 32.78 -12.85 18.40
N ALA A 23 31.70 -12.06 18.33
CA ALA A 23 31.63 -10.84 17.54
C ALA A 23 32.29 -9.62 18.21
N VAL A 24 32.51 -9.65 19.52
CA VAL A 24 33.14 -8.58 20.31
C VAL A 24 34.68 -8.67 20.29
N ASP A 25 35.26 -9.86 20.12
CA ASP A 25 36.72 -10.07 20.02
C ASP A 25 37.33 -9.71 18.65
N ILE A 26 36.51 -9.40 17.64
CA ILE A 26 36.96 -8.94 16.33
C ILE A 26 36.84 -7.40 16.29
N GLN A 27 37.96 -6.71 16.48
CA GLN A 27 38.06 -5.24 16.43
C GLN A 27 37.46 -4.61 15.15
N PRO A 28 37.00 -3.34 15.19
CA PRO A 28 35.61 -3.05 14.86
C PRO A 28 35.47 -1.99 13.76
N ARG A 29 34.91 -2.33 12.58
CA ARG A 29 34.36 -1.33 11.66
C ARG A 29 33.20 -1.90 10.85
N GLY A 30 32.00 -1.41 11.09
CA GLY A 30 30.86 -1.65 10.20
C GLY A 30 29.49 -1.56 10.86
N VAL A 31 28.49 -1.32 10.01
CA VAL A 31 27.04 -1.21 10.31
C VAL A 31 26.50 -2.38 11.15
N ILE A 32 27.18 -3.52 11.16
CA ILE A 32 26.78 -4.73 11.90
C ILE A 32 27.03 -4.58 13.41
N ALA A 33 28.15 -3.95 13.82
CA ALA A 33 28.45 -3.70 15.23
C ALA A 33 27.52 -2.65 15.86
N SER A 34 27.14 -1.62 15.08
CA SER A 34 26.16 -0.62 15.54
C SER A 34 24.76 -1.19 15.69
N THR A 35 24.41 -2.22 14.92
CA THR A 35 23.10 -2.87 14.98
C THR A 35 23.01 -3.85 16.16
N ALA A 36 24.09 -4.59 16.45
CA ALA A 36 24.16 -5.47 17.61
C ALA A 36 24.10 -4.69 18.93
N ALA A 37 24.88 -3.61 19.06
CA ALA A 37 24.84 -2.73 20.23
C ALA A 37 23.46 -2.11 20.47
N ALA A 38 22.80 -1.65 19.39
CA ALA A 38 21.44 -1.09 19.48
C ALA A 38 20.39 -2.12 19.92
N VAL A 39 20.51 -3.39 19.49
CA VAL A 39 19.61 -4.47 19.89
C VAL A 39 19.81 -4.85 21.36
N THR A 40 21.05 -4.85 21.86
CA THR A 40 21.36 -5.10 23.27
C THR A 40 20.85 -3.97 24.17
N GLU A 41 20.99 -2.70 23.76
CA GLU A 41 20.46 -1.54 24.49
C GLU A 41 18.92 -1.47 24.49
N ALA A 42 18.29 -1.94 23.41
CA ALA A 42 16.83 -2.06 23.35
C ALA A 42 16.31 -3.20 24.25
N ALA A 43 17.11 -4.25 24.46
CA ALA A 43 16.76 -5.39 25.31
C ALA A 43 16.84 -5.04 26.80
N THR A 44 17.66 -4.04 27.16
CA THR A 44 17.77 -3.52 28.53
C THR A 44 16.70 -2.47 28.86
N GLY A 45 15.85 -2.07 27.90
CA GLY A 45 14.77 -1.11 28.13
C GLY A 45 15.22 0.36 28.16
N ASN A 46 16.45 0.66 27.75
CA ASN A 46 17.02 2.01 27.74
C ASN A 46 16.55 2.90 26.57
N LEU A 47 15.55 2.43 25.80
CA LEU A 47 14.86 3.21 24.77
C LEU A 47 13.54 3.77 25.34
N PRO A 48 13.39 5.12 25.42
CA PRO A 48 12.19 5.78 25.91
C PRO A 48 10.91 5.28 25.23
N GLY A 49 9.89 4.91 26.02
CA GLY A 49 8.59 4.44 25.51
C GLY A 49 8.52 2.94 25.19
N THR A 50 9.56 2.16 25.49
CA THR A 50 9.55 0.69 25.32
C THR A 50 9.82 -0.02 26.64
N LYS A 51 9.18 -1.17 26.88
CA LYS A 51 9.34 -1.97 28.10
C LYS A 51 10.43 -3.06 27.95
N GLY A 52 11.30 -2.97 26.94
CA GLY A 52 12.37 -3.95 26.68
C GLY A 52 11.92 -5.32 26.13
N HIS A 53 10.62 -5.64 26.09
CA HIS A 53 10.12 -6.96 25.66
C HIS A 53 10.37 -7.30 24.16
N HIS A 54 10.53 -6.29 23.30
CA HIS A 54 10.74 -6.48 21.86
C HIS A 54 11.89 -5.59 21.35
N PRO A 55 13.14 -5.98 21.61
CA PRO A 55 14.31 -5.13 21.36
C PRO A 55 14.50 -4.79 19.89
N VAL A 56 14.35 -5.77 19.00
CA VAL A 56 14.48 -5.55 17.55
C VAL A 56 13.38 -4.61 17.04
N ALA A 57 12.14 -4.76 17.51
CA ALA A 57 11.03 -3.88 17.13
C ALA A 57 11.20 -2.46 17.68
N ALA A 58 11.80 -2.33 18.88
CA ALA A 58 12.15 -1.04 19.46
C ALA A 58 13.25 -0.34 18.66
N VAL A 59 14.32 -1.03 18.26
CA VAL A 59 15.38 -0.47 17.40
C VAL A 59 14.82 -0.04 16.05
N VAL A 60 14.05 -0.90 15.39
CA VAL A 60 13.42 -0.59 14.10
C VAL A 60 12.43 0.55 14.25
N GLY A 61 11.64 0.56 15.32
CA GLY A 61 10.69 1.64 15.64
C GLY A 61 11.40 2.97 15.83
N THR A 62 12.45 3.02 16.66
CA THR A 62 13.26 4.21 16.91
C THR A 62 13.94 4.71 15.64
N ALA A 63 14.48 3.82 14.80
CA ALA A 63 15.06 4.19 13.52
C ALA A 63 14.03 4.80 12.56
N LEU A 64 12.82 4.22 12.49
CA LEU A 64 11.72 4.73 11.65
C LEU A 64 11.12 6.03 12.18
N THR A 65 11.19 6.31 13.48
CA THR A 65 10.67 7.53 14.10
C THR A 65 11.68 8.67 14.21
N GLY A 66 12.85 8.55 13.58
CA GLY A 66 13.85 9.62 13.54
C GLY A 66 14.95 9.51 14.60
N GLY A 67 15.27 8.32 15.07
CA GLY A 67 16.41 8.07 15.97
C GLY A 67 16.13 8.32 17.46
N ARG A 68 17.19 8.11 18.27
CA ARG A 68 17.16 8.18 19.75
C ARG A 68 16.85 9.58 20.29
N GLU A 69 17.22 10.61 19.54
CA GLU A 69 16.89 12.02 19.82
C GLU A 69 15.39 12.32 19.78
N ASN A 70 14.63 11.51 19.03
CA ASN A 70 13.17 11.58 18.93
C ASN A 70 12.45 10.51 19.78
N ALA A 71 13.19 9.73 20.57
CA ALA A 71 12.59 8.75 21.47
C ALA A 71 11.88 9.49 22.62
N GLY A 72 10.54 9.51 22.57
CA GLY A 72 9.70 10.24 23.53
C GLY A 72 9.14 11.57 23.00
N THR A 73 9.53 12.03 21.80
CA THR A 73 8.84 13.13 21.12
C THR A 73 7.59 12.62 20.39
N LYS A 74 6.70 13.52 19.95
CA LYS A 74 5.60 13.16 19.04
C LYS A 74 6.23 12.74 17.69
N GLY A 75 6.60 11.47 17.54
CA GLY A 75 7.27 10.93 16.34
C GLY A 75 6.50 11.16 15.04
N TYR A 76 7.09 10.84 13.87
CA TYR A 76 6.49 11.15 12.56
C TYR A 76 5.04 10.69 12.39
N LEU A 77 4.67 9.55 12.98
CA LEU A 77 3.28 9.08 13.01
C LEU A 77 2.34 10.04 13.78
N ALA A 78 2.78 10.54 14.93
CA ALA A 78 2.02 11.51 15.71
C ALA A 78 1.94 12.88 15.00
N ALA A 79 3.02 13.30 14.32
CA ALA A 79 3.00 14.49 13.48
C ALA A 79 2.03 14.34 12.29
N TYR A 80 2.01 13.16 11.67
CA TYR A 80 1.07 12.82 10.61
C TYR A 80 -0.38 12.84 11.10
N ILE A 81 -0.68 12.19 12.24
CA ILE A 81 -2.01 12.19 12.85
C ILE A 81 -2.45 13.61 13.18
N ASN A 82 -1.57 14.43 13.76
CA ASN A 82 -1.84 15.84 14.04
C ASN A 82 -2.18 16.64 12.76
N GLN A 83 -1.45 16.41 11.66
CA GLN A 83 -1.78 17.01 10.36
C GLN A 83 -3.10 16.47 9.78
N LEU A 84 -3.43 15.21 10.03
CA LEU A 84 -4.68 14.60 9.60
C LEU A 84 -5.89 15.18 10.35
N GLU A 85 -5.72 15.55 11.62
CA GLU A 85 -6.74 16.21 12.43
C GLU A 85 -6.91 17.69 12.08
N LYS A 86 -5.81 18.44 11.99
CA LYS A 86 -5.84 19.90 11.73
C LYS A 86 -6.16 20.25 10.28
N HIS A 87 -5.66 19.46 9.33
CA HIS A 87 -5.78 19.74 7.89
C HIS A 87 -6.20 18.48 7.12
N PRO A 88 -7.37 17.89 7.43
CA PRO A 88 -7.76 16.56 6.97
C PRO A 88 -7.76 16.41 5.45
N LEU A 89 -8.28 17.40 4.71
CA LEU A 89 -8.36 17.33 3.26
C LEU A 89 -6.98 17.39 2.60
N ARG A 90 -6.13 18.33 3.03
CA ARG A 90 -4.76 18.49 2.51
C ARG A 90 -3.92 17.24 2.79
N THR A 91 -3.97 16.75 4.02
CA THR A 91 -3.19 15.58 4.43
C THR A 91 -3.64 14.32 3.68
N LYS A 92 -4.96 14.13 3.50
CA LYS A 92 -5.50 13.04 2.67
C LYS A 92 -5.12 13.17 1.20
N ALA A 93 -5.17 14.37 0.63
CA ALA A 93 -4.78 14.62 -0.75
C ALA A 93 -3.30 14.30 -1.00
N LEU A 94 -2.40 14.83 -0.16
CA LEU A 94 -0.96 14.53 -0.26
C LEU A 94 -0.70 13.03 -0.08
N THR A 95 -1.30 12.41 0.94
CA THR A 95 -1.12 10.96 1.18
C THR A 95 -1.60 10.14 0.00
N ALA A 96 -2.83 10.38 -0.48
CA ALA A 96 -3.43 9.62 -1.57
C ALA A 96 -2.67 9.81 -2.89
N GLY A 97 -2.22 11.04 -3.20
CA GLY A 97 -1.42 11.31 -4.37
C GLY A 97 -0.06 10.62 -4.33
N THR A 98 0.66 10.73 -3.21
CA THR A 98 1.96 10.07 -3.03
C THR A 98 1.82 8.55 -3.14
N LEU A 99 0.83 7.96 -2.45
CA LEU A 99 0.62 6.51 -2.50
C LEU A 99 0.21 6.05 -3.91
N ALA A 100 -0.71 6.73 -4.59
CA ALA A 100 -1.12 6.36 -5.94
C ALA A 100 0.04 6.45 -6.96
N GLY A 101 0.86 7.50 -6.88
CA GLY A 101 2.06 7.62 -7.70
C GLY A 101 3.08 6.53 -7.41
N ALA A 102 3.35 6.26 -6.13
CA ALA A 102 4.26 5.19 -5.72
C ALA A 102 3.76 3.80 -6.12
N GLN A 103 2.45 3.52 -6.01
CA GLN A 103 1.84 2.28 -6.48
C GLN A 103 2.08 2.08 -7.98
N GLU A 104 1.86 3.12 -8.79
CA GLU A 104 2.08 3.04 -10.25
C GLU A 104 3.56 2.85 -10.60
N LEU A 105 4.47 3.52 -9.88
CA LEU A 105 5.90 3.38 -10.08
C LEU A 105 6.39 1.97 -9.74
N ILE A 106 6.06 1.47 -8.55
CA ILE A 106 6.45 0.14 -8.09
C ILE A 106 5.80 -0.93 -8.98
N ALA A 107 4.53 -0.78 -9.33
CA ALA A 107 3.87 -1.71 -10.24
C ALA A 107 4.52 -1.74 -11.63
N SER A 108 4.97 -0.59 -12.13
CA SER A 108 5.71 -0.52 -13.39
C SER A 108 7.05 -1.23 -13.30
N TRP A 109 7.78 -1.04 -12.20
CA TRP A 109 9.03 -1.74 -11.92
C TRP A 109 8.84 -3.27 -11.84
N LEU A 110 7.90 -3.74 -11.00
CA LEU A 110 7.61 -5.16 -10.81
C LEU A 110 7.07 -5.85 -12.07
N ALA A 111 6.32 -5.13 -12.90
CA ALA A 111 5.80 -5.65 -14.17
C ALA A 111 6.82 -5.59 -15.32
N LYS A 112 7.99 -4.96 -15.10
CA LYS A 112 8.96 -4.61 -16.14
C LYS A 112 8.35 -3.75 -17.26
N ASP A 113 7.39 -2.89 -16.89
CA ASP A 113 6.66 -1.96 -17.78
C ASP A 113 7.50 -0.70 -17.99
N ARG A 114 8.43 -0.74 -18.96
CA ARG A 114 9.34 0.37 -19.28
C ARG A 114 8.71 1.33 -20.29
N ASN A 115 9.00 2.62 -20.14
CA ASN A 115 8.71 3.63 -21.14
C ASN A 115 9.66 3.53 -22.35
N LYS A 116 9.42 4.31 -23.39
CA LYS A 116 10.28 4.43 -24.59
C LYS A 116 11.76 4.76 -24.32
N HIS A 117 12.09 5.34 -23.17
CA HIS A 117 13.46 5.68 -22.77
C HIS A 117 14.12 4.62 -21.87
N GLY A 118 13.41 3.52 -21.55
CA GLY A 118 13.91 2.44 -20.70
C GLY A 118 13.60 2.59 -19.21
N ASN A 119 12.93 3.67 -18.80
CA ASN A 119 12.71 4.02 -17.40
C ASN A 119 11.35 3.50 -16.93
N TYR A 120 11.20 3.26 -15.61
CA TYR A 120 9.93 2.85 -15.00
C TYR A 120 9.00 4.04 -14.65
N PHE A 121 9.53 5.26 -14.70
CA PHE A 121 8.74 6.47 -14.56
C PHE A 121 7.99 6.75 -15.88
N THR A 122 6.80 6.17 -16.00
CA THR A 122 5.92 6.35 -17.16
C THR A 122 5.08 7.61 -17.01
N SER A 123 4.44 8.07 -18.10
CA SER A 123 3.49 9.19 -18.08
C SER A 123 2.27 8.93 -17.17
N ARG A 124 2.08 7.69 -16.70
CA ARG A 124 0.99 7.30 -15.80
C ARG A 124 1.29 7.63 -14.35
N VAL A 125 2.55 7.61 -13.91
CA VAL A 125 2.94 7.90 -12.52
C VAL A 125 2.43 9.28 -12.07
N PRO A 126 2.74 10.39 -12.78
CA PRO A 126 2.24 11.71 -12.38
C PRO A 126 0.71 11.83 -12.51
N LYS A 127 0.09 11.13 -13.48
CA LYS A 127 -1.38 11.11 -13.62
C LYS A 127 -2.06 10.39 -12.46
N MET A 128 -1.47 9.29 -11.98
CA MET A 128 -1.96 8.56 -10.82
C MET A 128 -1.81 9.38 -9.54
N ALA A 129 -0.68 10.08 -9.38
CA ALA A 129 -0.49 11.00 -8.27
C ALA A 129 -1.52 12.14 -8.28
N ALA A 130 -1.75 12.75 -9.45
CA ALA A 130 -2.78 13.78 -9.60
C ALA A 130 -4.19 13.24 -9.33
N TYR A 131 -4.53 12.03 -9.81
CA TYR A 131 -5.79 11.37 -9.49
C TYR A 131 -5.96 11.16 -7.99
N GLY A 132 -4.94 10.64 -7.30
CA GLY A 132 -4.97 10.43 -5.86
C GLY A 132 -5.23 11.73 -5.09
N ALA A 133 -4.50 12.79 -5.44
CA ALA A 133 -4.54 14.06 -4.73
C ALA A 133 -5.82 14.89 -5.02
N PHE A 134 -6.22 14.99 -6.29
CA PHE A 134 -7.25 15.94 -6.71
C PHE A 134 -8.62 15.30 -6.96
N VAL A 135 -8.69 13.98 -7.12
CA VAL A 135 -9.95 13.28 -7.41
C VAL A 135 -10.31 12.34 -6.27
N SER A 136 -9.46 11.34 -6.00
CA SER A 136 -9.76 10.27 -5.06
C SER A 136 -9.94 10.77 -3.62
N ALA A 137 -8.98 11.55 -3.11
CA ALA A 137 -9.02 12.05 -1.74
C ALA A 137 -10.18 13.06 -1.49
N PRO A 138 -10.40 14.09 -2.33
CA PRO A 138 -11.52 15.01 -2.15
C PRO A 138 -12.87 14.31 -2.24
N LEU A 139 -13.06 13.43 -3.23
CA LEU A 139 -14.29 12.66 -3.38
C LEU A 139 -14.56 11.80 -2.14
N GLY A 140 -13.57 11.02 -1.70
CA GLY A 140 -13.72 10.18 -0.52
C GLY A 140 -13.96 10.99 0.76
N HIS A 141 -13.28 12.13 0.91
CA HIS A 141 -13.50 13.02 2.04
C HIS A 141 -14.93 13.54 2.08
N PHE A 142 -15.45 14.05 0.96
CA PHE A 142 -16.79 14.62 0.89
C PHE A 142 -17.88 13.56 1.07
N LEU A 143 -17.75 12.40 0.42
CA LEU A 143 -18.73 11.32 0.53
C LEU A 143 -18.84 10.76 1.95
N ILE A 144 -17.70 10.57 2.63
CA ILE A 144 -17.70 10.14 4.03
C ILE A 144 -18.19 11.26 4.95
N TRP A 145 -17.81 12.51 4.70
CA TRP A 145 -18.35 13.65 5.46
C TRP A 145 -19.89 13.73 5.34
N ALA A 146 -20.43 13.57 4.14
CA ALA A 146 -21.88 13.56 3.91
C ALA A 146 -22.54 12.39 4.67
N LEU A 147 -21.97 11.19 4.59
CA LEU A 147 -22.44 10.03 5.35
C LEU A 147 -22.44 10.30 6.86
N GLN A 148 -21.34 10.83 7.41
CA GLN A 148 -21.23 11.15 8.84
C GLN A 148 -22.22 12.24 9.25
N LYS A 149 -22.48 13.22 8.38
CA LYS A 149 -23.46 14.28 8.60
C LYS A 149 -24.89 13.73 8.66
N THR A 150 -25.26 12.81 7.76
CA THR A 150 -26.59 12.17 7.73
C THR A 150 -26.86 11.30 8.97
N PHE A 151 -25.84 10.61 9.49
CA PHE A 151 -25.96 9.75 10.67
C PHE A 151 -25.56 10.46 11.97
N LYS A 152 -25.35 11.77 11.95
CA LYS A 152 -25.00 12.55 13.14
C LYS A 152 -26.07 12.37 14.22
N ASN A 153 -25.64 12.15 15.46
CA ASN A 153 -26.48 11.91 16.64
C ASN A 153 -27.31 10.60 16.60
N ARG A 154 -27.04 9.68 15.67
CA ARG A 154 -27.70 8.37 15.62
C ARG A 154 -26.80 7.30 16.26
N THR A 155 -27.00 7.03 17.55
CA THR A 155 -26.12 6.12 18.33
C THR A 155 -26.62 4.68 18.40
N SER A 156 -27.84 4.40 17.92
CA SER A 156 -28.44 3.06 18.00
C SER A 156 -27.67 2.03 17.16
N LEU A 157 -27.68 0.77 17.60
CA LEU A 157 -27.06 -0.34 16.85
C LEU A 157 -27.60 -0.43 15.41
N ARG A 158 -28.92 -0.24 15.25
CA ARG A 158 -29.57 -0.19 13.94
C ARG A 158 -29.00 0.93 13.06
N ALA A 159 -28.76 2.12 13.62
CA ALA A 159 -28.18 3.23 12.87
C ALA A 159 -26.73 2.96 12.46
N LYS A 160 -25.92 2.35 13.34
CA LYS A 160 -24.53 1.95 13.01
C LYS A 160 -24.50 0.91 11.88
N ILE A 161 -25.37 -0.10 11.92
CA ILE A 161 -25.49 -1.10 10.86
C ILE A 161 -25.92 -0.44 9.55
N LEU A 162 -26.94 0.43 9.59
CA LEU A 162 -27.41 1.13 8.40
C LEU A 162 -26.33 2.05 7.81
N GLN A 163 -25.54 2.73 8.64
CA GLN A 163 -24.42 3.56 8.21
C GLN A 163 -23.36 2.73 7.47
N ILE A 164 -23.02 1.54 7.97
CA ILE A 164 -22.10 0.61 7.33
C ILE A 164 -22.67 0.13 5.98
N LEU A 165 -23.96 -0.19 5.92
CA LEU A 165 -24.62 -0.60 4.68
C LEU A 165 -24.61 0.50 3.64
N VAL A 166 -24.97 1.74 4.00
CA VAL A 166 -24.90 2.88 3.09
C VAL A 166 -23.46 3.13 2.61
N SER A 167 -22.47 3.01 3.51
CA SER A 167 -21.06 3.12 3.14
C SER A 167 -20.65 2.06 2.10
N ASN A 168 -21.10 0.82 2.25
CA ASN A 168 -20.70 -0.28 1.37
C ASN A 168 -21.51 -0.38 0.07
N LEU A 169 -22.77 0.05 0.09
CA LEU A 169 -23.71 -0.09 -1.04
C LEU A 169 -23.91 1.18 -1.85
N ILE A 170 -23.49 2.35 -1.34
CA ILE A 170 -23.59 3.63 -2.05
C ILE A 170 -22.20 4.24 -2.22
N ILE A 171 -21.49 4.49 -1.11
CA ILE A 171 -20.21 5.22 -1.15
C ILE A 171 -19.14 4.41 -1.89
N ALA A 172 -18.93 3.15 -1.52
CA ALA A 172 -17.92 2.29 -2.16
C ALA A 172 -18.17 2.09 -3.67
N PRO A 173 -19.40 1.81 -4.16
CA PRO A 173 -19.69 1.78 -5.60
C PRO A 173 -19.35 3.06 -6.36
N ILE A 174 -19.64 4.23 -5.79
CA ILE A 174 -19.32 5.52 -6.40
C ILE A 174 -17.80 5.66 -6.52
N GLN A 175 -17.06 5.44 -5.42
CA GLN A 175 -15.61 5.55 -5.41
C GLN A 175 -14.95 4.57 -6.39
N ASN A 176 -15.40 3.31 -6.40
CA ASN A 176 -14.87 2.28 -7.29
C ASN A 176 -15.18 2.56 -8.77
N SER A 177 -16.34 3.13 -9.07
CA SER A 177 -16.70 3.54 -10.44
C SER A 177 -15.81 4.69 -10.92
N VAL A 178 -15.62 5.73 -10.09
CA VAL A 178 -14.73 6.86 -10.41
C VAL A 178 -13.29 6.38 -10.57
N TYR A 179 -12.82 5.47 -9.72
CA TYR A 179 -11.52 4.82 -9.86
C TYR A 179 -11.39 4.12 -11.23
N LEU A 180 -12.34 3.28 -11.62
CA LEU A 180 -12.29 2.55 -12.90
C LEU A 180 -12.35 3.49 -14.12
N VAL A 181 -13.13 4.56 -14.04
CA VAL A 181 -13.16 5.61 -15.07
C VAL A 181 -11.79 6.29 -15.17
N ALA A 182 -11.23 6.72 -14.04
CA ALA A 182 -9.91 7.34 -14.01
C ALA A 182 -8.81 6.39 -14.53
N MET A 183 -8.84 5.12 -14.12
CA MET A 183 -7.93 4.09 -14.65
C MET A 183 -8.04 3.96 -16.17
N ALA A 184 -9.25 3.93 -16.72
CA ALA A 184 -9.47 3.83 -18.16
C ALA A 184 -8.88 5.04 -18.90
N LEU A 185 -9.16 6.25 -18.42
CA LEU A 185 -8.67 7.50 -19.00
C LEU A 185 -7.13 7.60 -18.92
N ILE A 186 -6.54 7.27 -17.76
CA ILE A 186 -5.09 7.26 -17.56
C ILE A 186 -4.42 6.20 -18.44
N ALA A 187 -5.07 5.06 -18.65
CA ALA A 187 -4.61 4.02 -19.55
C ALA A 187 -4.72 4.39 -21.04
N GLY A 188 -5.44 5.47 -21.37
CA GLY A 188 -5.54 6.04 -22.72
C GLY A 188 -6.89 5.86 -23.40
N ALA A 189 -7.94 5.43 -22.69
CA ALA A 189 -9.29 5.38 -23.25
C ALA A 189 -9.73 6.78 -23.69
N ARG A 190 -10.21 6.90 -24.94
CA ARG A 190 -10.66 8.17 -25.54
C ARG A 190 -12.16 8.21 -25.81
N THR A 191 -12.82 7.06 -25.85
CA THR A 191 -14.25 6.98 -26.15
C THR A 191 -15.05 6.49 -24.95
N PHE A 192 -16.31 6.93 -24.87
CA PHE A 192 -17.24 6.46 -23.84
C PHE A 192 -17.36 4.93 -23.84
N HIS A 193 -17.35 4.30 -25.01
CA HIS A 193 -17.45 2.84 -25.13
C HIS A 193 -16.26 2.12 -24.44
N GLN A 194 -15.04 2.62 -24.61
CA GLN A 194 -13.84 2.04 -23.97
C GLN A 194 -13.87 2.20 -22.44
N VAL A 195 -14.30 3.37 -21.97
CA VAL A 195 -14.47 3.63 -20.54
C VAL A 195 -15.54 2.72 -19.95
N ARG A 196 -16.73 2.67 -20.58
CA ARG A 196 -17.84 1.81 -20.17
C ARG A 196 -17.45 0.33 -20.14
N ALA A 197 -16.70 -0.15 -21.13
CA ALA A 197 -16.22 -1.53 -21.15
C ALA A 197 -15.31 -1.82 -19.94
N THR A 198 -14.38 -0.90 -19.64
CA THR A 198 -13.49 -1.04 -18.48
C THR A 198 -14.26 -1.07 -17.17
N VAL A 199 -15.22 -0.15 -16.99
CA VAL A 199 -16.07 -0.12 -15.80
C VAL A 199 -16.88 -1.42 -15.69
N ARG A 200 -17.57 -1.83 -16.76
CA ARG A 200 -18.42 -3.04 -16.75
C ARG A 200 -17.63 -4.31 -16.40
N VAL A 201 -16.42 -4.45 -16.92
CA VAL A 201 -15.57 -5.63 -16.68
C VAL A 201 -14.86 -5.58 -15.32
N GLY A 202 -14.49 -4.39 -14.87
CA GLY A 202 -13.73 -4.17 -13.64
C GLY A 202 -14.59 -4.08 -12.38
N PHE A 203 -15.81 -3.53 -12.49
CA PHE A 203 -16.61 -3.11 -11.34
C PHE A 203 -16.81 -4.21 -10.31
N TRP A 204 -17.38 -5.35 -10.73
CA TRP A 204 -17.63 -6.46 -9.81
C TRP A 204 -16.36 -7.08 -9.22
N LYS A 205 -15.24 -7.04 -9.96
CA LYS A 205 -13.96 -7.54 -9.46
C LYS A 205 -13.45 -6.66 -8.32
N VAL A 206 -13.48 -5.34 -8.52
CA VAL A 206 -13.08 -4.35 -7.50
C VAL A 206 -14.03 -4.40 -6.30
N MET A 207 -15.34 -4.48 -6.53
CA MET A 207 -16.33 -4.59 -5.45
C MET A 207 -16.11 -5.81 -4.57
N ARG A 208 -15.88 -7.00 -5.15
CA ARG A 208 -15.62 -8.23 -4.38
C ARG A 208 -14.36 -8.11 -3.52
N VAL A 209 -13.27 -7.58 -4.09
CA VAL A 209 -12.03 -7.37 -3.33
C VAL A 209 -12.29 -6.41 -2.18
N SER A 210 -13.02 -5.31 -2.41
CA SER A 210 -13.37 -4.35 -1.35
C SER A 210 -14.23 -5.00 -0.25
N TRP A 211 -15.27 -5.75 -0.61
CA TRP A 211 -16.17 -6.36 0.37
C TRP A 211 -15.53 -7.47 1.20
N ILE A 212 -14.48 -8.11 0.70
CA ILE A 212 -13.72 -9.11 1.47
C ILE A 212 -12.65 -8.41 2.31
N THR A 213 -11.91 -7.48 1.72
CA THR A 213 -10.78 -6.82 2.39
C THR A 213 -11.25 -5.92 3.52
N SER A 214 -12.26 -5.09 3.30
CA SER A 214 -12.68 -4.07 4.27
C SER A 214 -13.09 -4.67 5.62
N PRO A 215 -13.95 -5.71 5.70
CA PRO A 215 -14.32 -6.32 6.98
C PRO A 215 -13.15 -7.03 7.68
N VAL A 216 -12.29 -7.73 6.93
CA VAL A 216 -11.13 -8.43 7.49
C VAL A 216 -10.14 -7.44 8.11
N CYS A 217 -9.80 -6.38 7.38
CA CYS A 217 -8.91 -5.34 7.87
C CYS A 217 -9.53 -4.54 9.01
N LEU A 218 -10.84 -4.31 8.98
CA LEU A 218 -11.55 -3.65 10.09
C LEU A 218 -11.54 -4.51 11.36
N ALA A 219 -11.81 -5.81 11.25
CA ALA A 219 -11.76 -6.73 12.39
C ALA A 219 -10.35 -6.80 13.00
N PHE A 220 -9.31 -6.80 12.15
CA PHE A 220 -7.93 -6.71 12.61
C PHE A 220 -7.65 -5.37 13.32
N ALA A 221 -8.03 -4.25 12.72
CA ALA A 221 -7.82 -2.93 13.29
C ALA A 221 -8.51 -2.78 14.65
N GLN A 222 -9.76 -3.24 14.76
CA GLN A 222 -10.53 -3.20 16.02
C GLN A 222 -9.89 -4.03 17.14
N LYS A 223 -9.27 -5.16 16.81
CA LYS A 223 -8.67 -6.06 17.81
C LYS A 223 -7.27 -5.64 18.24
N PHE A 224 -6.48 -5.06 17.34
CA PHE A 224 -5.04 -4.90 17.55
C PHE A 224 -4.53 -3.46 17.47
N LEU A 225 -5.33 -2.50 17.00
CA LEU A 225 -4.86 -1.14 16.73
C LEU A 225 -5.71 -0.07 17.43
N PRO A 226 -5.08 0.98 18.00
CA PRO A 226 -5.81 2.13 18.51
C PRO A 226 -6.44 2.93 17.36
N GLU A 227 -7.61 3.53 17.61
CA GLU A 227 -8.46 4.16 16.57
C GLU A 227 -7.74 5.25 15.75
N ASN A 228 -6.87 6.02 16.38
CA ASN A 228 -6.08 7.08 15.73
C ASN A 228 -5.09 6.54 14.67
N THR A 229 -4.74 5.25 14.73
CA THR A 229 -3.84 4.60 13.75
C THR A 229 -4.57 3.87 12.62
N TRP A 230 -5.91 3.85 12.64
CA TRP A 230 -6.67 3.13 11.62
C TRP A 230 -6.47 3.71 10.23
N VAL A 231 -6.47 5.04 10.08
CA VAL A 231 -6.26 5.69 8.77
C VAL A 231 -4.90 5.31 8.15
N PRO A 232 -3.75 5.47 8.83
CA PRO A 232 -2.48 5.04 8.26
C PRO A 232 -2.41 3.52 8.01
N PHE A 233 -3.04 2.69 8.86
CA PHE A 233 -3.13 1.25 8.62
C PHE A 233 -3.91 0.92 7.32
N PHE A 234 -5.10 1.49 7.13
CA PHE A 234 -5.88 1.27 5.90
C PHE A 234 -5.19 1.83 4.66
N ASN A 235 -4.43 2.93 4.78
CA ASN A 235 -3.59 3.43 3.70
C ASN A 235 -2.48 2.43 3.33
N LEU A 236 -1.83 1.81 4.32
CA LEU A 236 -0.81 0.78 4.08
C LEU A 236 -1.40 -0.47 3.40
N VAL A 237 -2.53 -0.97 3.90
CA VAL A 237 -3.22 -2.12 3.29
C VAL A 237 -3.62 -1.80 1.85
N SER A 238 -4.25 -0.64 1.64
CA SER A 238 -4.65 -0.19 0.29
C SER A 238 -3.45 -0.03 -0.63
N PHE A 239 -2.33 0.44 -0.10
CA PHE A 239 -1.07 0.55 -0.83
C PHE A 239 -0.59 -0.81 -1.33
N ILE A 240 -0.50 -1.81 -0.45
CA ILE A 240 -0.07 -3.17 -0.78
C ILE A 240 -1.00 -3.82 -1.81
N ILE A 241 -2.31 -3.82 -1.54
CA ILE A 241 -3.30 -4.46 -2.42
C ILE A 241 -3.35 -3.76 -3.78
N GLY A 242 -3.38 -2.43 -3.80
CA GLY A 242 -3.40 -1.67 -5.05
C GLY A 242 -2.12 -1.87 -5.87
N THR A 243 -0.95 -1.95 -5.22
CA THR A 243 0.32 -2.27 -5.91
C THR A 243 0.26 -3.67 -6.53
N TYR A 244 -0.22 -4.67 -5.79
CA TYR A 244 -0.36 -6.04 -6.28
C TYR A 244 -1.30 -6.11 -7.49
N ILE A 245 -2.52 -5.55 -7.36
CA ILE A 245 -3.53 -5.56 -8.43
C ILE A 245 -3.00 -4.83 -9.67
N ASN A 246 -2.36 -3.68 -9.50
CA ASN A 246 -1.80 -2.91 -10.60
C ASN A 246 -0.66 -3.68 -11.30
N THR A 247 0.22 -4.32 -10.53
CA THR A 247 1.29 -5.18 -11.06
C THR A 247 0.74 -6.34 -11.89
N VAL A 248 -0.24 -7.08 -11.33
CA VAL A 248 -0.86 -8.22 -12.04
C VAL A 248 -1.55 -7.76 -13.32
N THR A 249 -2.25 -6.62 -13.27
CA THR A 249 -2.94 -6.05 -14.44
C THR A 249 -1.94 -5.67 -15.53
N LYS A 250 -0.82 -5.01 -15.17
CA LYS A 250 0.25 -4.66 -16.11
C LYS A 250 0.91 -5.89 -16.73
N LYS A 251 1.22 -6.91 -15.93
CA LYS A 251 1.80 -8.18 -16.42
C LYS A 251 0.88 -8.86 -17.43
N LYS A 252 -0.41 -8.99 -17.12
CA LYS A 252 -1.41 -9.59 -18.04
C LYS A 252 -1.50 -8.82 -19.35
N ARG A 253 -1.49 -7.49 -19.31
CA ARG A 253 -1.47 -6.66 -20.51
C ARG A 253 -0.21 -6.88 -21.34
N LEU A 254 0.97 -6.83 -20.73
CA LEU A 254 2.24 -7.02 -21.45
C LEU A 254 2.30 -8.41 -22.11
N ALA A 255 1.79 -9.45 -21.43
CA ALA A 255 1.66 -10.78 -22.01
C ALA A 255 0.70 -10.80 -23.22
N ALA A 256 -0.44 -10.12 -23.13
CA ALA A 256 -1.38 -10.01 -24.25
C ALA A 256 -0.79 -9.25 -25.45
N LEU A 257 -0.04 -8.17 -25.20
CA LEU A 257 0.67 -7.43 -26.25
C LEU A 257 1.75 -8.27 -26.92
N ARG A 258 2.52 -9.05 -26.14
CA ARG A 258 3.50 -10.00 -26.68
C ARG A 258 2.83 -11.08 -27.52
N LYS A 259 1.72 -11.65 -27.04
CA LYS A 259 0.97 -12.66 -27.82
C LYS A 259 0.42 -12.08 -29.13
N LYS A 260 -0.02 -10.83 -29.16
CA LYS A 260 -0.45 -10.16 -30.40
C LYS A 260 0.73 -9.88 -31.36
N HIS A 261 1.88 -9.51 -30.82
CA HIS A 261 3.07 -9.18 -31.61
C HIS A 261 3.77 -10.42 -32.19
N PHE A 262 3.83 -11.51 -31.42
CA PHE A 262 4.54 -12.74 -31.79
C PHE A 262 3.62 -13.89 -32.25
N GLY A 263 2.29 -13.76 -32.08
CA GLY A 263 1.40 -14.91 -32.11
C GLY A 263 0.23 -14.87 -33.10
N ASP A 264 0.07 -13.90 -34.00
CA ASP A 264 -0.91 -14.11 -35.08
C ASP A 264 -0.75 -13.24 -36.35
N GLY A 265 -0.63 -13.96 -37.47
CA GLY A 265 -0.94 -13.52 -38.83
C GLY A 265 -2.41 -13.74 -39.22
N GLY A 266 -3.32 -14.02 -38.29
CA GLY A 266 -4.72 -14.19 -38.66
C GLY A 266 -5.72 -14.28 -37.51
N ARG A 267 -6.07 -13.14 -36.88
CA ARG A 267 -7.46 -12.77 -36.48
C ARG A 267 -7.50 -11.49 -35.63
N PRO A 268 -8.39 -10.53 -35.92
CA PRO A 268 -8.55 -9.33 -35.09
C PRO A 268 -9.35 -9.67 -33.83
N SER A 269 -8.67 -9.99 -32.73
CA SER A 269 -9.33 -10.22 -31.44
C SER A 269 -9.49 -8.90 -30.67
N GLY A 270 -10.66 -8.26 -30.82
CA GLY A 270 -11.30 -7.29 -29.89
C GLY A 270 -10.50 -6.03 -29.46
N PRO A 271 -11.18 -4.95 -29.03
CA PRO A 271 -10.48 -3.76 -28.54
C PRO A 271 -9.81 -4.09 -27.19
N SER A 272 -8.51 -4.36 -27.20
CA SER A 272 -7.67 -4.38 -26.00
C SER A 272 -7.59 -2.96 -25.45
N THR A 273 -8.42 -2.61 -24.47
CA THR A 273 -8.60 -1.25 -23.93
C THR A 273 -7.48 -0.75 -23.02
N ILE A 274 -6.27 -1.31 -23.07
CA ILE A 274 -5.25 -0.98 -22.07
C ILE A 274 -3.90 -0.66 -22.72
N GLY A 275 -3.60 0.64 -22.86
CA GLY A 275 -2.31 1.19 -23.24
C GLY A 275 -2.19 1.72 -24.66
N ARG A 276 -1.60 2.91 -24.81
CA ARG A 276 -1.21 3.49 -26.10
C ARG A 276 -0.01 2.70 -26.63
N PRO A 277 -0.04 2.18 -27.88
CA PRO A 277 1.13 1.55 -28.51
C PRO A 277 2.36 2.47 -28.51
N GLU A 278 2.11 3.77 -28.52
CA GLU A 278 3.08 4.85 -28.74
C GLU A 278 3.88 5.22 -27.48
N ASP A 279 3.44 4.73 -26.31
CA ASP A 279 4.19 4.85 -25.05
C ASP A 279 5.28 3.76 -24.91
N TYR A 280 5.26 2.76 -25.80
CA TYR A 280 6.12 1.59 -25.75
C TYR A 280 7.11 1.56 -26.91
N PRO A 281 8.38 1.19 -26.66
CA PRO A 281 9.28 0.87 -27.76
C PRO A 281 8.74 -0.35 -28.53
N PRO A 282 9.03 -0.47 -29.83
CA PRO A 282 8.76 -1.69 -30.57
C PRO A 282 9.38 -2.88 -29.83
N LEU A 283 8.61 -3.95 -29.65
CA LEU A 283 9.12 -5.16 -29.00
C LEU A 283 10.28 -5.68 -29.84
N GLY A 284 11.46 -5.80 -29.22
CA GLY A 284 12.67 -6.27 -29.88
C GLY A 284 12.57 -7.72 -30.37
N PRO A 285 13.58 -8.19 -31.13
CA PRO A 285 13.59 -9.55 -31.67
C PRO A 285 13.46 -10.61 -30.57
N ASN A 286 12.91 -11.77 -30.95
CA ASN A 286 12.56 -12.86 -30.04
C ASN A 286 13.75 -13.22 -29.11
N PRO A 287 13.60 -13.28 -27.78
CA PRO A 287 14.66 -13.81 -26.93
C PRO A 287 14.94 -15.28 -27.31
N PRO A 288 16.23 -15.68 -27.44
CA PRO A 288 16.57 -17.08 -27.67
C PRO A 288 16.07 -17.91 -26.48
N TYR A 289 15.34 -18.98 -26.79
CA TYR A 289 14.89 -19.97 -25.81
C TYR A 289 16.07 -20.78 -25.28
#